data_AF-A0A2D8XGQ6-F1
#
_entry.id   AF-A0A2D8XGQ6-F1
#
_cell.length_a   1.000
_cell.length_b   1.000
_cell.length_c   1.000
_cell.angle_alpha   90.00
_cell.angle_beta   90.00
_cell.angle_gamma   90.00
#
_symmetry.space_group_name_H-M   'P 1'
#
loop_
_entity.id
_entity.type
_entity.pdbx_description
1 polymer ?
#
loop_
_entity_poly.entity_id
_entity_poly.type
_entity_poly.pdbx_seq_one_letter_code
_entity_poly.pdbx_strand_id
1 'polypeptide(L)'
;MTSYAHTQLVKAIALVDQFPAGKEDYARWIEGGQHLELLRKNALEDEIIVYGSGESTFIHSAVVANEALEPIDEDDLLSWSCNPFNNVANYVSRFDGGDTWIERDMHGAGSKTLEAAKQLVFCRTFEGWTGGIEPPIEVLQEYVHLSGIHWIPEHQAYCCFDEHGDIDPVVSITTRDQDAADVALVSFKRAPLEEYLAASDSSLLRMFDYTLFRRNGFSGWPEGPEDLGGKGEALVYRQKIVAGVAGYTRGFQLVRNTREKGEVLSDMRDRWSGRSTKKYVEFLAHDWRNNRLANISTDPSASTNYFQTEGNTLPFELSPAFFAPEVLSKYKTDSQKYAVGARSVSCRGAWHLRGYDVNEADQVHAYICDLRNLPYREQLHWASFNEEPKAGISRRAFLSDFKGEWATQIDPLQSIMSTLRG
;
A
#
# COMPACT_ATOMS: atom_id res chain seq x y z
N MET A 1 11.92 0.18 8.60
CA MET A 1 12.49 -0.88 7.73
C MET A 1 11.55 -1.19 6.58
N THR A 2 12.10 -1.64 5.44
CA THR A 2 11.35 -2.13 4.27
C THR A 2 10.54 -3.39 4.60
N SER A 3 9.61 -3.77 3.73
CA SER A 3 8.79 -4.98 3.94
C SER A 3 9.66 -6.25 3.88
N TYR A 4 9.29 -7.28 4.65
CA TYR A 4 9.99 -8.58 4.58
C TYR A 4 9.98 -9.17 3.16
N ALA A 5 8.86 -9.02 2.46
CA ALA A 5 8.72 -9.46 1.07
C ALA A 5 9.71 -8.74 0.15
N HIS A 6 9.87 -7.42 0.29
CA HIS A 6 10.87 -6.64 -0.44
C HIS A 6 12.29 -7.19 -0.24
N THR A 7 12.69 -7.46 1.00
CA THR A 7 14.02 -8.06 1.28
C THR A 7 14.20 -9.43 0.65
N GLN A 8 13.15 -10.26 0.57
CA GLN A 8 13.23 -11.54 -0.15
C GLN A 8 13.39 -11.35 -1.66
N LEU A 9 12.74 -10.34 -2.25
CA LEU A 9 12.88 -10.02 -3.67
C LEU A 9 14.31 -9.56 -4.00
N VAL A 10 14.94 -8.73 -3.15
CA VAL A 10 16.35 -8.34 -3.30
C VAL A 10 17.24 -9.58 -3.37
N LYS A 11 17.07 -10.51 -2.42
CA LYS A 11 17.83 -11.78 -2.39
C LYS A 11 17.54 -12.66 -3.60
N ALA A 12 16.30 -12.69 -4.07
CA ALA A 12 15.91 -13.48 -5.22
C ALA A 12 16.58 -12.97 -6.51
N ILE A 13 16.62 -11.66 -6.73
CA ILE A 13 17.33 -11.04 -7.86
C ILE A 13 18.83 -11.36 -7.78
N ALA A 14 19.44 -11.15 -6.61
CA ALA A 14 20.85 -11.44 -6.40
C ALA A 14 21.20 -12.92 -6.65
N LEU A 15 20.30 -13.83 -6.27
CA LEU A 15 20.47 -15.26 -6.46
C LEU A 15 20.40 -15.65 -7.94
N VAL A 16 19.43 -15.14 -8.70
CA VAL A 16 19.33 -15.48 -10.14
C VAL A 16 20.45 -14.83 -10.95
N ASP A 17 21.00 -13.71 -10.48
CA ASP A 17 22.17 -13.07 -11.10
C ASP A 17 23.50 -13.72 -10.69
N GLN A 18 23.49 -14.63 -9.70
CA GLN A 18 24.71 -15.25 -9.20
C GLN A 18 25.41 -16.08 -10.27
N PHE A 19 26.66 -15.74 -10.53
CA PHE A 19 27.46 -16.37 -11.56
C PHE A 19 27.77 -17.86 -11.27
N PRO A 20 27.36 -18.82 -12.12
CA PRO A 20 27.65 -20.23 -11.88
C PRO A 20 29.12 -20.60 -12.14
N ALA A 21 29.70 -21.41 -11.25
CA ALA A 21 31.09 -21.89 -11.40
C ALA A 21 31.24 -23.00 -12.44
N GLY A 22 30.27 -23.93 -12.52
CA GLY A 22 30.27 -25.08 -13.41
C GLY A 22 29.95 -24.71 -14.86
N LYS A 23 30.56 -25.42 -15.83
CA LYS A 23 30.28 -25.19 -17.27
C LYS A 23 28.84 -25.53 -17.66
N GLU A 24 28.32 -26.64 -17.15
CA GLU A 24 26.93 -27.07 -17.42
C GLU A 24 25.93 -26.14 -16.77
N ASP A 25 26.16 -25.76 -15.51
CA ASP A 25 25.31 -24.80 -14.80
C ASP A 25 25.33 -23.43 -15.49
N TYR A 26 26.49 -22.98 -15.97
CA TYR A 26 26.60 -21.76 -16.77
C TYR A 26 25.81 -21.85 -18.07
N ALA A 27 25.90 -22.98 -18.79
CA ALA A 27 25.16 -23.19 -20.03
C ALA A 27 23.63 -23.14 -19.81
N ARG A 28 23.13 -23.64 -18.67
CA ARG A 28 21.71 -23.51 -18.30
C ARG A 28 21.35 -22.10 -17.84
N TRP A 29 22.24 -21.45 -17.09
CA TRP A 29 22.01 -20.10 -16.57
C TRP A 29 21.80 -19.09 -17.69
N ILE A 30 22.62 -19.13 -18.75
CA ILE A 30 22.48 -18.22 -19.90
C ILE A 30 21.17 -18.40 -20.69
N GLU A 31 20.40 -19.45 -20.44
CA GLU A 31 19.05 -19.62 -21.01
C GLU A 31 18.01 -18.72 -20.31
N GLY A 32 18.34 -18.07 -19.20
CA GLY A 32 17.48 -17.10 -18.51
C GLY A 32 16.21 -17.68 -17.89
N GLY A 33 16.08 -19.00 -17.81
CA GLY A 33 14.87 -19.66 -17.31
C GLY A 33 14.52 -19.30 -15.86
N GLN A 34 15.52 -19.15 -15.00
CA GLN A 34 15.31 -18.74 -13.60
C GLN A 34 14.82 -17.29 -13.48
N HIS A 35 15.31 -16.39 -14.32
CA HIS A 35 14.88 -14.99 -14.38
C HIS A 35 13.42 -14.87 -14.87
N LEU A 36 13.06 -15.63 -15.91
CA LEU A 36 11.67 -15.71 -16.39
C LEU A 36 10.74 -16.26 -15.30
N GLU A 37 11.18 -17.28 -14.56
CA GLU A 37 10.39 -17.85 -13.47
C GLU A 37 10.21 -16.89 -12.29
N LEU A 38 11.23 -16.07 -11.99
CA LEU A 38 11.12 -14.98 -11.00
C LEU A 38 9.98 -14.02 -11.37
N LEU A 39 9.86 -13.61 -12.63
CA LEU A 39 8.78 -12.75 -13.09
C LEU A 39 7.41 -13.42 -13.02
N ARG A 40 7.31 -14.68 -13.45
CA ARG A 40 6.04 -15.43 -13.40
C ARG A 40 5.52 -15.56 -11.97
N LYS A 41 6.40 -15.89 -11.02
CA LYS A 41 6.05 -15.97 -9.60
C LYS A 41 5.69 -14.60 -9.05
N ASN A 42 6.55 -13.59 -9.24
CA ASN A 42 6.31 -12.26 -8.70
C ASN A 42 5.00 -11.62 -9.19
N ALA A 43 4.57 -11.94 -10.43
CA ALA A 43 3.30 -11.46 -10.96
C ALA A 43 2.05 -11.98 -10.21
N LEU A 44 2.21 -12.91 -9.27
CA LEU A 44 1.13 -13.46 -8.43
C LEU A 44 1.30 -13.14 -6.92
N GLU A 45 2.44 -12.56 -6.52
CA GLU A 45 2.74 -12.25 -5.12
C GLU A 45 2.08 -10.93 -4.66
N ASP A 46 2.03 -10.71 -3.35
CA ASP A 46 1.48 -9.49 -2.73
C ASP A 46 2.42 -8.27 -2.81
N GLU A 47 3.66 -8.47 -3.26
CA GLU A 47 4.69 -7.42 -3.41
C GLU A 47 5.26 -7.50 -4.83
N ILE A 48 5.09 -6.42 -5.61
CA ILE A 48 5.30 -6.37 -7.05
C ILE A 48 6.58 -5.62 -7.36
N ILE A 49 7.48 -6.24 -8.14
CA ILE A 49 8.66 -5.53 -8.67
C ILE A 49 8.17 -4.50 -9.68
N VAL A 50 8.42 -3.21 -9.40
CA VAL A 50 8.12 -2.11 -10.33
C VAL A 50 9.39 -1.66 -11.04
N TYR A 51 10.50 -1.61 -10.31
CA TYR A 51 11.83 -1.41 -10.86
C TYR A 51 12.82 -2.38 -10.20
N GLY A 52 13.71 -2.97 -10.97
CA GLY A 52 14.76 -3.84 -10.47
C GLY A 52 16.01 -3.73 -11.34
N SER A 53 17.17 -3.60 -10.71
CA SER A 53 18.46 -3.58 -11.37
C SER A 53 19.46 -4.39 -10.55
N GLY A 54 19.81 -5.58 -11.05
CA GLY A 54 20.86 -6.44 -10.52
C GLY A 54 22.12 -6.39 -11.37
N GLU A 55 23.00 -7.37 -11.25
CA GLU A 55 24.23 -7.45 -12.05
C GLU A 55 23.91 -7.78 -13.53
N SER A 56 22.93 -8.64 -13.76
CA SER A 56 22.51 -9.08 -15.10
C SER A 56 21.02 -8.87 -15.35
N THR A 57 20.27 -8.45 -14.32
CA THR A 57 18.84 -8.21 -14.36
C THR A 57 18.50 -6.73 -14.52
N PHE A 58 17.62 -6.41 -15.47
CA PHE A 58 16.94 -5.12 -15.54
C PHE A 58 15.43 -5.31 -15.69
N ILE A 59 14.64 -4.60 -14.88
CA ILE A 59 13.18 -4.62 -14.86
C ILE A 59 12.67 -3.19 -14.69
N HIS A 60 11.71 -2.78 -15.51
CA HIS A 60 11.04 -1.49 -15.41
C HIS A 60 9.57 -1.62 -15.79
N SER A 61 8.68 -0.99 -15.03
CA SER A 61 7.25 -1.05 -15.27
C SER A 61 6.63 0.32 -15.53
N ALA A 62 5.60 0.32 -16.38
CA ALA A 62 4.76 1.48 -16.64
C ALA A 62 3.28 1.06 -16.59
N VAL A 63 2.42 2.03 -16.31
CA VAL A 63 0.96 1.87 -16.31
C VAL A 63 0.43 2.29 -17.67
N VAL A 64 -0.34 1.39 -18.28
CA VAL A 64 -0.85 1.55 -19.65
C VAL A 64 -2.37 1.40 -19.60
N ALA A 65 -3.09 2.33 -20.24
CA ALA A 65 -4.55 2.26 -20.33
C ALA A 65 -4.99 0.96 -21.03
N ASN A 66 -6.04 0.31 -20.54
CA ASN A 66 -6.51 -0.96 -21.10
C ASN A 66 -6.94 -0.81 -22.58
N GLU A 67 -7.48 0.34 -22.97
CA GLU A 67 -7.82 0.65 -24.37
C GLU A 67 -6.62 0.56 -25.32
N ALA A 68 -5.42 0.95 -24.85
CA ALA A 68 -4.20 0.86 -25.67
C ALA A 68 -3.68 -0.58 -25.79
N LEU A 69 -4.17 -1.51 -24.98
CA LEU A 69 -3.74 -2.92 -24.94
C LEU A 69 -4.71 -3.86 -25.68
N GLU A 70 -5.76 -3.35 -26.33
CA GLU A 70 -6.79 -4.18 -26.99
C GLU A 70 -6.87 -3.92 -28.52
N PRO A 71 -6.38 -4.85 -29.37
CA PRO A 71 -5.57 -6.04 -29.05
C PRO A 71 -4.13 -5.68 -28.70
N ILE A 72 -3.43 -6.57 -27.98
CA ILE A 72 -2.01 -6.39 -27.65
C ILE A 72 -1.19 -6.45 -28.95
N ASP A 73 -0.47 -5.37 -29.26
CA ASP A 73 0.54 -5.33 -30.32
C ASP A 73 1.90 -5.75 -29.76
N GLU A 74 2.21 -7.05 -29.88
CA GLU A 74 3.45 -7.64 -29.35
C GLU A 74 4.70 -7.05 -30.01
N ASP A 75 4.65 -6.80 -31.32
CA ASP A 75 5.81 -6.29 -32.07
C ASP A 75 6.11 -4.84 -31.68
N ASP A 76 5.07 -4.00 -31.50
CA ASP A 76 5.20 -2.63 -30.98
C ASP A 76 5.78 -2.63 -29.56
N LEU A 77 5.28 -3.47 -28.66
CA LEU A 77 5.76 -3.53 -27.27
C LEU A 77 7.18 -4.09 -27.14
N LEU A 78 7.62 -4.97 -28.05
CA LEU A 78 9.01 -5.44 -28.09
C LEU A 78 10.00 -4.33 -28.48
N SER A 79 9.53 -3.22 -29.07
CA SER A 79 10.33 -2.01 -29.34
C SER A 79 10.42 -1.02 -28.16
N TRP A 80 9.88 -1.35 -26.98
CA TRP A 80 10.02 -0.55 -25.76
C TRP A 80 11.49 -0.18 -25.48
N SER A 81 11.79 1.11 -25.45
CA SER A 81 13.14 1.68 -25.24
C SER A 81 13.28 2.63 -24.04
N CYS A 82 12.19 3.18 -23.50
CA CYS A 82 12.24 4.04 -22.31
C CYS A 82 12.49 3.26 -21.01
N ASN A 83 12.96 3.98 -20.00
CA ASN A 83 13.45 3.43 -18.74
C ASN A 83 13.20 4.45 -17.61
N PRO A 84 13.44 4.13 -16.32
CA PRO A 84 13.07 5.01 -15.22
C PRO A 84 13.89 6.30 -15.14
N PHE A 85 14.92 6.47 -15.97
CA PHE A 85 15.70 7.70 -16.06
C PHE A 85 15.06 8.72 -17.03
N ASN A 86 14.03 8.32 -17.78
CA ASN A 86 13.25 9.24 -18.61
C ASN A 86 12.40 10.18 -17.74
N ASN A 87 12.44 11.48 -18.03
CA ASN A 87 11.61 12.48 -17.35
C ASN A 87 10.13 12.36 -17.75
N VAL A 88 9.24 12.75 -16.85
CA VAL A 88 7.79 12.90 -17.13
C VAL A 88 7.47 14.00 -18.15
N ALA A 89 8.37 14.97 -18.28
CA ALA A 89 8.26 16.06 -19.23
C ALA A 89 9.65 16.55 -19.64
N ASN A 90 9.79 16.99 -20.88
CA ASN A 90 11.02 17.55 -21.43
C ASN A 90 10.73 18.82 -22.24
N TYR A 91 11.68 19.74 -22.27
CA TYR A 91 11.68 20.82 -23.25
C TYR A 91 12.20 20.29 -24.58
N VAL A 92 11.46 20.54 -25.65
CA VAL A 92 11.86 20.18 -27.01
C VAL A 92 11.94 21.45 -27.84
N SER A 93 13.04 21.62 -28.54
CA SER A 93 13.28 22.74 -29.44
C SER A 93 13.65 22.20 -30.81
N ARG A 94 13.20 22.88 -31.87
CA ARG A 94 13.65 22.53 -33.22
C ARG A 94 15.08 22.98 -33.45
N PHE A 95 15.85 22.15 -34.15
CA PHE A 95 17.25 22.41 -34.46
C PHE A 95 17.46 23.61 -35.41
N ASP A 96 16.42 24.02 -36.13
CA ASP A 96 16.42 25.17 -37.05
C ASP A 96 16.15 26.51 -36.35
N GLY A 97 16.11 26.54 -35.03
CA GLY A 97 15.82 27.74 -34.25
C GLY A 97 14.33 28.08 -34.16
N GLY A 98 13.46 27.13 -34.48
CA GLY A 98 12.01 27.26 -34.30
C GLY A 98 11.54 27.21 -32.84
N ASP A 99 10.22 27.08 -32.67
CA ASP A 99 9.56 27.12 -31.38
C ASP A 99 10.03 26.03 -30.40
N THR A 100 9.93 26.35 -29.11
CA THR A 100 10.16 25.41 -28.00
C THR A 100 8.84 25.08 -27.33
N TRP A 101 8.56 23.80 -27.11
CA TRP A 101 7.37 23.34 -26.41
C TRP A 101 7.73 22.35 -25.31
N ILE A 102 6.75 22.04 -24.48
CA ILE A 102 6.89 21.01 -23.44
C ILE A 102 6.25 19.74 -23.98
N GLU A 103 7.06 18.71 -24.11
CA GLU A 103 6.61 17.34 -24.35
C GLU A 103 6.35 16.65 -23.01
N ARG A 104 5.27 15.89 -22.94
CA ARG A 104 4.82 15.15 -21.74
C ARG A 104 4.71 13.67 -22.08
N ASP A 105 4.52 12.88 -21.04
CA ASP A 105 4.32 11.44 -21.11
C ASP A 105 5.57 10.72 -21.64
N MET A 106 5.44 9.42 -21.92
CA MET A 106 6.55 8.57 -22.35
C MET A 106 6.81 8.71 -23.86
N HIS A 107 6.93 9.96 -24.34
CA HIS A 107 7.26 10.20 -25.73
C HIS A 107 8.66 9.66 -26.07
N GLY A 108 8.79 9.04 -27.25
CA GLY A 108 10.04 8.38 -27.65
C GLY A 108 10.30 7.02 -26.95
N ALA A 109 9.27 6.40 -26.35
CA ALA A 109 9.33 5.07 -25.76
C ALA A 109 9.62 3.93 -26.74
N GLY A 110 9.72 4.22 -28.05
CA GLY A 110 9.92 3.21 -29.10
C GLY A 110 8.65 2.41 -29.43
N SER A 111 7.56 2.61 -28.69
CA SER A 111 6.27 1.93 -28.84
C SER A 111 5.14 2.97 -28.84
N LYS A 112 4.20 2.83 -29.77
CA LYS A 112 2.99 3.68 -29.84
C LYS A 112 2.05 3.39 -28.69
N THR A 113 1.94 2.13 -28.29
CA THR A 113 1.15 1.69 -27.13
C THR A 113 1.56 2.42 -25.84
N LEU A 114 2.84 2.81 -25.76
CA LEU A 114 3.42 3.46 -24.59
C LEU A 114 3.41 4.98 -24.63
N GLU A 115 2.96 5.64 -25.70
CA GLU A 115 3.03 7.11 -25.82
C GLU A 115 2.34 7.82 -24.64
N ALA A 116 1.20 7.30 -24.20
CA ALA A 116 0.43 7.83 -23.07
C ALA A 116 0.65 7.04 -21.75
N ALA A 117 1.65 6.15 -21.70
CA ALA A 117 1.92 5.36 -20.51
C ALA A 117 2.47 6.25 -19.37
N LYS A 118 2.20 5.84 -18.13
CA LYS A 118 2.68 6.52 -16.92
C LYS A 118 3.75 5.70 -16.23
N GLN A 119 4.93 6.29 -16.05
CA GLN A 119 5.95 5.70 -15.18
C GLN A 119 5.56 5.85 -13.71
N LEU A 120 5.79 4.80 -12.93
CA LEU A 120 5.58 4.84 -11.47
C LEU A 120 6.83 5.27 -10.70
N VAL A 121 8.01 5.07 -11.28
CA VAL A 121 9.31 5.23 -10.63
C VAL A 121 10.22 6.07 -11.52
N PHE A 122 10.92 7.03 -10.92
CA PHE A 122 11.86 7.93 -11.59
C PHE A 122 13.23 7.85 -10.89
N CYS A 123 14.21 7.28 -11.57
CA CYS A 123 15.60 7.30 -11.14
C CYS A 123 16.22 8.62 -11.63
N ARG A 124 16.23 9.63 -10.75
CA ARG A 124 16.76 10.96 -11.11
C ARG A 124 18.27 10.87 -11.31
N THR A 125 18.80 11.70 -12.19
CA THR A 125 20.23 12.01 -12.25
C THR A 125 20.37 13.51 -12.27
N PHE A 126 21.55 14.02 -11.91
CA PHE A 126 21.85 15.42 -12.08
C PHE A 126 23.25 15.61 -12.62
N GLU A 127 23.39 16.55 -13.55
CA GLU A 127 24.63 16.82 -14.25
C GLU A 127 25.68 17.39 -13.28
N GLY A 128 26.90 16.86 -13.33
CA GLY A 128 28.01 17.29 -12.46
C GLY A 128 28.03 16.66 -11.06
N TRP A 129 27.18 15.67 -10.76
CA TRP A 129 27.31 14.90 -9.52
C TRP A 129 28.59 14.07 -9.54
N THR A 130 29.42 14.25 -8.51
CA THR A 130 30.74 13.62 -8.40
C THR A 130 30.91 12.77 -7.14
N GLY A 131 29.86 12.41 -6.39
CA GLY A 131 30.05 11.69 -5.12
C GLY A 131 28.90 10.86 -4.55
N GLY A 132 29.26 9.66 -4.07
CA GLY A 132 28.94 9.04 -2.76
C GLY A 132 27.51 8.69 -2.34
N ILE A 133 26.47 9.34 -2.86
CA ILE A 133 25.07 9.02 -2.55
C ILE A 133 24.36 8.82 -3.89
N GLU A 134 23.83 7.63 -4.13
CA GLU A 134 23.01 7.40 -5.33
C GLU A 134 21.85 8.41 -5.36
N PRO A 135 21.55 9.00 -6.54
CA PRO A 135 20.50 9.98 -6.65
C PRO A 135 19.14 9.36 -6.26
N PRO A 136 18.22 10.17 -5.70
CA PRO A 136 17.00 9.66 -5.12
C PRO A 136 16.13 9.01 -6.19
N ILE A 137 15.52 7.89 -5.81
CA ILE A 137 14.45 7.27 -6.58
C ILE A 137 13.13 7.90 -6.14
N GLU A 138 12.42 8.52 -7.08
CA GLU A 138 11.14 9.16 -6.83
C GLU A 138 9.98 8.27 -7.31
N VAL A 139 8.82 8.42 -6.67
CA VAL A 139 7.57 7.74 -7.05
C VAL A 139 6.59 8.76 -7.63
N LEU A 140 5.81 8.35 -8.63
CA LEU A 140 4.78 9.17 -9.27
C LEU A 140 3.86 9.83 -8.23
N GLN A 141 3.85 11.17 -8.23
CA GLN A 141 3.08 11.95 -7.23
C GLN A 141 1.58 11.69 -7.27
N GLU A 142 1.02 11.39 -8.46
CA GLU A 142 -0.39 10.97 -8.59
C GLU A 142 -0.67 9.71 -7.75
N TYR A 143 0.18 8.69 -7.85
CA TYR A 143 0.08 7.46 -7.08
C TYR A 143 0.28 7.71 -5.58
N VAL A 144 1.27 8.53 -5.21
CA VAL A 144 1.57 8.90 -3.82
C VAL A 144 0.36 9.54 -3.14
N HIS A 145 -0.29 10.51 -3.81
CA HIS A 145 -1.46 11.19 -3.28
C HIS A 145 -2.71 10.30 -3.22
N LEU A 146 -2.98 9.52 -4.27
CA LEU A 146 -4.14 8.62 -4.30
C LEU A 146 -4.03 7.50 -3.25
N SER A 147 -2.82 7.04 -2.97
CA SER A 147 -2.55 5.99 -1.97
C SER A 147 -2.38 6.55 -0.55
N GLY A 148 -2.27 7.88 -0.38
CA GLY A 148 -2.07 8.51 0.92
C GLY A 148 -0.75 8.11 1.61
N ILE A 149 0.31 7.90 0.84
CA ILE A 149 1.61 7.42 1.33
C ILE A 149 2.64 8.54 1.40
N HIS A 150 3.59 8.44 2.33
CA HIS A 150 4.64 9.43 2.53
C HIS A 150 6.00 8.78 2.73
N TRP A 151 7.06 9.39 2.19
CA TRP A 151 8.43 8.90 2.35
C TRP A 151 8.88 8.96 3.82
N ILE A 152 9.34 7.83 4.35
CA ILE A 152 9.93 7.71 5.69
C ILE A 152 11.38 7.22 5.54
N PRO A 153 12.40 8.07 5.76
CA PRO A 153 13.80 7.73 5.58
C PRO A 153 14.26 6.50 6.37
N GLU A 154 13.82 6.35 7.62
CA GLU A 154 14.16 5.22 8.51
C GLU A 154 13.58 3.88 8.02
N HIS A 155 12.60 3.95 7.13
CA HIS A 155 12.00 2.79 6.49
C HIS A 155 12.47 2.59 5.06
N GLN A 156 13.09 3.60 4.45
CA GLN A 156 13.45 3.60 3.03
C GLN A 156 12.24 3.22 2.17
N ALA A 157 11.09 3.74 2.54
CA ALA A 157 9.82 3.39 1.94
C ALA A 157 8.82 4.53 2.02
N TYR A 158 7.91 4.58 1.05
CA TYR A 158 6.67 5.34 1.18
C TYR A 158 5.68 4.52 2.00
N CYS A 159 5.25 5.07 3.13
CA CYS A 159 4.44 4.38 4.12
C CYS A 159 3.12 5.12 4.38
N CYS A 160 2.13 4.40 4.88
CA CYS A 160 0.95 4.94 5.53
C CYS A 160 0.78 4.29 6.92
N PHE A 161 -0.29 4.63 7.64
CA PHE A 161 -0.67 3.89 8.84
C PHE A 161 -1.69 2.81 8.48
N ASP A 162 -1.54 1.63 9.07
CA ASP A 162 -2.55 0.58 9.00
C ASP A 162 -3.76 0.88 9.92
N GLU A 163 -4.73 -0.03 9.96
CA GLU A 163 -5.91 0.09 10.83
C GLU A 163 -5.57 0.11 12.34
N HIS A 164 -4.35 -0.23 12.71
CA HIS A 164 -3.85 -0.21 14.09
C HIS A 164 -2.97 1.01 14.38
N GLY A 165 -2.74 1.91 13.42
CA GLY A 165 -1.86 3.06 13.59
C GLY A 165 -0.36 2.70 13.56
N ASP A 166 -0.03 1.51 13.08
CA ASP A 166 1.35 1.07 12.86
C ASP A 166 1.81 1.47 11.46
N ILE A 167 3.11 1.76 11.31
CA ILE A 167 3.68 2.18 10.02
C ILE A 167 3.66 0.98 9.08
N ASP A 168 3.00 1.16 7.94
CA ASP A 168 2.90 0.15 6.89
C ASP A 168 3.64 0.60 5.61
N PRO A 169 4.78 -0.02 5.25
CA PRO A 169 5.50 0.26 4.01
C PRO A 169 4.69 -0.19 2.79
N VAL A 170 4.32 0.75 1.90
CA VAL A 170 3.55 0.46 0.68
C VAL A 170 4.44 0.42 -0.56
N VAL A 171 5.45 1.29 -0.62
CA VAL A 171 6.48 1.24 -1.67
C VAL A 171 7.84 1.20 -1.00
N SER A 172 8.55 0.08 -1.14
CA SER A 172 9.88 -0.13 -0.53
C SER A 172 10.98 0.11 -1.55
N ILE A 173 12.08 0.73 -1.11
CA ILE A 173 13.22 1.10 -1.96
C ILE A 173 14.51 0.55 -1.35
N THR A 174 15.31 -0.15 -2.16
CA THR A 174 16.68 -0.55 -1.86
C THR A 174 17.58 0.00 -2.96
N THR A 175 18.72 0.61 -2.60
CA THR A 175 19.74 1.12 -3.54
C THR A 175 21.03 0.31 -3.44
N ARG A 176 21.90 0.36 -4.47
CA ARG A 176 23.07 -0.56 -4.57
C ARG A 176 24.06 -0.41 -3.43
N ASP A 177 24.24 0.80 -2.91
CA ASP A 177 25.19 1.09 -1.84
C ASP A 177 24.77 0.57 -0.44
N GLN A 178 23.55 0.03 -0.30
CA GLN A 178 22.97 -0.27 1.00
C GLN A 178 22.89 -1.76 1.33
N ASP A 179 22.94 -2.64 0.33
CA ASP A 179 22.80 -4.08 0.52
C ASP A 179 24.04 -4.83 -0.01
N ALA A 180 24.40 -5.94 0.63
CA ALA A 180 25.56 -6.74 0.25
C ALA A 180 25.42 -7.41 -1.14
N ALA A 181 24.21 -7.33 -1.71
CA ALA A 181 23.78 -8.01 -2.93
C ALA A 181 24.00 -7.21 -4.23
N ASP A 182 24.42 -5.93 -4.18
CA ASP A 182 24.54 -5.04 -5.35
C ASP A 182 23.27 -5.04 -6.25
N VAL A 183 22.12 -4.83 -5.60
CA VAL A 183 20.80 -4.76 -6.26
C VAL A 183 20.11 -3.45 -5.90
N ALA A 184 19.62 -2.73 -6.90
CA ALA A 184 18.62 -1.68 -6.70
C ALA A 184 17.22 -2.23 -6.99
N LEU A 185 16.26 -1.99 -6.09
CA LEU A 185 14.91 -2.50 -6.19
C LEU A 185 13.90 -1.46 -5.71
N VAL A 186 12.82 -1.30 -6.46
CA VAL A 186 11.58 -0.69 -5.97
C VAL A 186 10.44 -1.68 -6.14
N SER A 187 9.77 -1.98 -5.03
CA SER A 187 8.59 -2.83 -5.03
C SER A 187 7.39 -2.14 -4.40
N PHE A 188 6.21 -2.51 -4.88
CA PHE A 188 4.93 -1.95 -4.46
C PHE A 188 4.07 -3.07 -3.87
N LYS A 189 3.38 -2.81 -2.77
CA LYS A 189 2.30 -3.68 -2.33
C LYS A 189 1.21 -3.78 -3.40
N ARG A 190 0.72 -4.99 -3.64
CA ARG A 190 -0.30 -5.30 -4.64
C ARG A 190 -1.60 -4.58 -4.38
N ALA A 191 -2.14 -4.63 -3.16
CA ALA A 191 -3.49 -4.14 -2.89
C ALA A 191 -3.67 -2.63 -3.25
N PRO A 192 -2.79 -1.70 -2.80
CA PRO A 192 -2.86 -0.29 -3.22
C PRO A 192 -2.58 -0.08 -4.72
N LEU A 193 -1.69 -0.89 -5.32
CA LEU A 193 -1.41 -0.82 -6.75
C LEU A 193 -2.64 -1.23 -7.60
N GLU A 194 -3.32 -2.31 -7.22
CA GLU A 194 -4.55 -2.75 -7.90
C GLU A 194 -5.69 -1.73 -7.76
N GLU A 195 -5.80 -1.05 -6.61
CA GLU A 195 -6.75 0.07 -6.42
C GLU A 195 -6.48 1.19 -7.43
N TYR A 196 -5.21 1.58 -7.59
CA TYR A 196 -4.81 2.58 -8.58
C TYR A 196 -5.09 2.15 -10.02
N LEU A 197 -4.74 0.91 -10.38
CA LEU A 197 -4.95 0.35 -11.73
C LEU A 197 -6.43 0.21 -12.07
N ALA A 198 -7.25 -0.27 -11.12
CA ALA A 198 -8.69 -0.41 -11.29
C ALA A 198 -9.38 0.96 -11.45
N ALA A 199 -8.99 1.96 -10.64
CA ALA A 199 -9.54 3.30 -10.71
C ALA A 199 -9.15 4.05 -12.01
N SER A 200 -7.96 3.77 -12.54
CA SER A 200 -7.44 4.37 -13.78
C SER A 200 -7.75 3.57 -15.05
N ASP A 201 -8.51 2.47 -14.95
CA ASP A 201 -8.78 1.54 -16.05
C ASP A 201 -7.53 1.13 -16.85
N SER A 202 -6.48 0.80 -16.12
CA SER A 202 -5.16 0.56 -16.66
C SER A 202 -4.60 -0.78 -16.16
N SER A 203 -3.58 -1.27 -16.83
CA SER A 203 -2.82 -2.45 -16.44
C SER A 203 -1.34 -2.09 -16.26
N LEU A 204 -0.63 -2.90 -15.46
CA LEU A 204 0.82 -2.75 -15.30
C LEU A 204 1.53 -3.55 -16.39
N LEU A 205 2.33 -2.88 -17.20
CA LEU A 205 3.21 -3.51 -18.17
C LEU A 205 4.65 -3.42 -17.66
N ARG A 206 5.36 -4.54 -17.67
CA ARG A 206 6.72 -4.67 -17.16
C ARG A 206 7.67 -5.07 -18.27
N MET A 207 8.59 -4.20 -18.64
CA MET A 207 9.73 -4.54 -19.47
C MET A 207 10.82 -5.21 -18.63
N PHE A 208 11.49 -6.20 -19.23
CA PHE A 208 12.66 -6.83 -18.63
C PHE A 208 13.75 -7.06 -19.68
N ASP A 209 15.00 -7.03 -19.22
CA ASP A 209 16.19 -7.32 -20.00
C ASP A 209 17.18 -8.09 -19.11
N TYR A 210 17.50 -9.30 -19.52
CA TYR A 210 18.51 -10.15 -18.89
C TYR A 210 19.65 -10.31 -19.85
N THR A 211 20.84 -9.86 -19.47
CA THR A 211 22.04 -9.99 -20.29
C THR A 211 23.07 -10.82 -19.53
N LEU A 212 23.16 -12.10 -19.88
CA LEU A 212 23.84 -13.15 -19.12
C LEU A 212 25.14 -13.56 -19.84
N PHE A 213 26.28 -13.05 -19.39
CA PHE A 213 27.58 -13.30 -20.03
C PHE A 213 28.77 -13.17 -19.08
N ARG A 214 29.93 -13.70 -19.50
CA ARG A 214 31.23 -13.43 -18.86
C ARG A 214 31.85 -12.18 -19.47
N ARG A 215 32.13 -11.15 -18.65
CA ARG A 215 32.76 -9.89 -19.10
C ARG A 215 34.05 -10.08 -19.92
N ASN A 216 34.85 -11.10 -19.60
CA ASN A 216 36.12 -11.38 -20.29
C ASN A 216 36.01 -12.38 -21.46
N GLY A 217 34.80 -12.83 -21.81
CA GLY A 217 34.58 -13.92 -22.78
C GLY A 217 33.59 -13.62 -23.89
N PHE A 218 33.11 -12.38 -24.00
CA PHE A 218 32.07 -11.99 -24.95
C PHE A 218 32.49 -10.75 -25.73
N SER A 219 32.51 -10.87 -27.06
CA SER A 219 32.94 -9.79 -27.97
C SER A 219 31.81 -9.17 -28.79
N GLY A 220 30.58 -9.64 -28.63
CA GLY A 220 29.41 -9.15 -29.36
C GLY A 220 28.43 -10.26 -29.74
N TRP A 221 27.20 -9.85 -30.07
CA TRP A 221 26.16 -10.77 -30.51
C TRP A 221 26.36 -11.15 -31.98
N PRO A 222 26.26 -12.44 -32.33
CA PRO A 222 26.31 -12.84 -33.73
C PRO A 222 25.10 -12.33 -34.50
N GLU A 223 25.29 -12.06 -35.79
CA GLU A 223 24.19 -11.82 -36.72
C GLU A 223 23.29 -13.05 -36.81
N GLY A 224 22.00 -12.81 -37.05
CA GLY A 224 21.00 -13.87 -37.16
C GLY A 224 19.73 -13.56 -36.38
N PRO A 225 18.67 -14.36 -36.58
CA PRO A 225 17.39 -14.18 -35.93
C PRO A 225 17.50 -14.33 -34.42
N GLU A 226 16.55 -13.73 -33.72
CA GLU A 226 16.26 -13.97 -32.31
C GLU A 226 15.15 -15.02 -32.22
N ASP A 227 15.17 -15.85 -31.18
CA ASP A 227 14.09 -16.75 -30.85
C ASP A 227 12.99 -15.98 -30.13
N LEU A 228 11.74 -16.13 -30.58
CA LEU A 228 10.58 -15.54 -29.93
C LEU A 228 9.95 -16.56 -28.97
N GLY A 229 9.71 -16.14 -27.73
CA GLY A 229 9.07 -16.94 -26.69
C GLY A 229 7.79 -16.30 -26.16
N GLY A 230 6.85 -17.15 -25.73
CA GLY A 230 5.63 -16.72 -25.03
C GLY A 230 4.59 -16.00 -25.92
N LYS A 231 4.63 -16.20 -27.24
CA LYS A 231 3.70 -15.57 -28.18
C LYS A 231 2.24 -15.88 -27.81
N GLY A 232 1.40 -14.85 -27.69
CA GLY A 232 0.01 -14.94 -27.26
C GLY A 232 -0.19 -15.15 -25.75
N GLU A 233 0.88 -15.14 -24.96
CA GLU A 233 0.83 -15.20 -23.50
C GLU A 233 0.95 -13.81 -22.87
N ALA A 234 0.81 -13.72 -21.55
CA ALA A 234 1.02 -12.47 -20.82
C ALA A 234 2.51 -12.10 -20.69
N LEU A 235 3.44 -12.98 -21.07
CA LEU A 235 4.88 -12.76 -21.02
C LEU A 235 5.45 -13.10 -22.39
N VAL A 236 5.93 -12.09 -23.11
CA VAL A 236 6.46 -12.22 -24.48
C VAL A 236 7.89 -11.71 -24.50
N TYR A 237 8.78 -12.42 -25.18
CA TYR A 237 10.19 -12.03 -25.24
C TYR A 237 10.88 -12.49 -26.51
N ARG A 238 11.99 -11.80 -26.80
CA ARG A 238 13.00 -12.22 -27.76
C ARG A 238 14.25 -12.66 -27.01
N GLN A 239 14.89 -13.69 -27.52
CA GLN A 239 16.03 -14.32 -26.89
C GLN A 239 17.09 -14.65 -27.94
N LYS A 240 18.35 -14.57 -27.54
CA LYS A 240 19.46 -15.12 -28.32
C LYS A 240 20.45 -15.77 -27.38
N ILE A 241 20.73 -17.05 -27.62
CA ILE A 241 21.67 -17.85 -26.84
C ILE A 241 22.83 -18.26 -27.73
N VAL A 242 24.03 -17.87 -27.34
CA VAL A 242 25.29 -18.37 -27.90
C VAL A 242 25.78 -19.48 -26.98
N ALA A 243 25.61 -20.72 -27.41
CA ALA A 243 25.84 -21.91 -26.59
C ALA A 243 27.16 -21.86 -25.80
N GLY A 244 27.06 -21.89 -24.48
CA GLY A 244 28.20 -21.88 -23.56
C GLY A 244 28.97 -20.55 -23.47
N VAL A 245 28.53 -19.49 -24.15
CA VAL A 245 29.21 -18.18 -24.18
C VAL A 245 28.37 -17.11 -23.50
N ALA A 246 27.15 -16.85 -23.97
CA ALA A 246 26.30 -15.77 -23.49
C ALA A 246 24.85 -15.98 -23.92
N GLY A 247 23.91 -15.35 -23.23
CA GLY A 247 22.52 -15.24 -23.66
C GLY A 247 21.91 -13.93 -23.23
N TYR A 248 21.00 -13.36 -24.03
CA TYR A 248 20.11 -12.32 -23.55
C TYR A 248 18.67 -12.69 -23.78
N THR A 249 17.82 -12.20 -22.90
CA THR A 249 16.37 -12.36 -22.95
C THR A 249 15.74 -11.01 -22.64
N ARG A 250 15.05 -10.42 -23.60
CA ARG A 250 14.41 -9.12 -23.44
C ARG A 250 12.95 -9.22 -23.87
N GLY A 251 12.05 -8.64 -23.08
CA GLY A 251 10.63 -8.74 -23.36
C GLY A 251 9.77 -7.87 -22.48
N PHE A 252 8.49 -8.14 -22.51
CA PHE A 252 7.50 -7.53 -21.64
C PHE A 252 6.60 -8.57 -20.98
N GLN A 253 6.04 -8.20 -19.84
CA GLN A 253 5.04 -8.96 -19.11
C GLN A 253 3.87 -8.06 -18.75
N LEU A 254 2.66 -8.46 -19.14
CA LEU A 254 1.41 -7.85 -18.68
C LEU A 254 1.05 -8.44 -17.31
N VAL A 255 1.08 -7.59 -16.27
CA VAL A 255 0.67 -7.95 -14.91
C VAL A 255 -0.76 -7.45 -14.71
N ARG A 256 -1.72 -8.38 -14.74
CA ARG A 256 -3.13 -8.08 -14.49
C ARG A 256 -3.44 -8.03 -13.01
N ASN A 257 -4.52 -7.33 -12.66
CA ASN A 257 -5.10 -7.42 -11.33
C ASN A 257 -5.54 -8.86 -11.06
N THR A 258 -5.33 -9.31 -9.83
CA THR A 258 -5.80 -10.61 -9.34
C THR A 258 -7.28 -10.58 -8.98
N ARG A 259 -7.77 -9.39 -8.57
CA ARG A 259 -9.17 -9.12 -8.27
C ARG A 259 -9.86 -8.44 -9.44
N GLU A 260 -11.15 -8.74 -9.59
CA GLU A 260 -11.98 -8.11 -10.61
C GLU A 260 -12.14 -6.60 -10.34
N LYS A 261 -12.14 -5.77 -11.40
CA LYS A 261 -12.27 -4.31 -11.29
C LYS A 261 -13.47 -3.90 -10.44
N GLY A 262 -14.61 -4.57 -10.63
CA GLY A 262 -15.84 -4.28 -9.87
C GLY A 262 -15.73 -4.57 -8.37
N GLU A 263 -14.99 -5.61 -7.99
CA GLU A 263 -14.73 -5.97 -6.59
C GLU A 263 -13.83 -4.91 -5.93
N VAL A 264 -12.71 -4.58 -6.56
CA VAL A 264 -11.77 -3.57 -6.06
C VAL A 264 -12.46 -2.22 -5.84
N LEU A 265 -13.24 -1.76 -6.81
CA LEU A 265 -13.96 -0.49 -6.71
C LEU A 265 -15.08 -0.52 -5.65
N SER A 266 -15.75 -1.66 -5.45
CA SER A 266 -16.72 -1.81 -4.37
C SER A 266 -16.05 -1.70 -3.01
N ASP A 267 -14.95 -2.41 -2.80
CA ASP A 267 -14.19 -2.38 -1.54
C ASP A 267 -13.70 -0.96 -1.21
N MET A 268 -13.21 -0.22 -2.21
CA MET A 268 -12.80 1.18 -2.06
C MET A 268 -13.97 2.06 -1.62
N ARG A 269 -15.15 1.90 -2.24
CA ARG A 269 -16.36 2.65 -1.88
C ARG A 269 -16.87 2.26 -0.50
N ASP A 270 -16.80 0.99 -0.14
CA ASP A 270 -17.24 0.49 1.16
C ASP A 270 -16.30 0.97 2.27
N ARG A 271 -15.00 1.05 2.02
CA ARG A 271 -14.04 1.73 2.91
C ARG A 271 -14.35 3.20 3.10
N TRP A 272 -14.60 3.95 2.03
CA TRP A 272 -14.96 5.37 2.13
C TRP A 272 -16.26 5.56 2.91
N SER A 273 -17.30 4.78 2.57
CA SER A 273 -18.61 4.88 3.22
C SER A 273 -18.69 4.25 4.61
N GLY A 274 -17.60 3.63 5.09
CA GLY A 274 -17.54 2.94 6.38
C GLY A 274 -18.34 1.63 6.44
N ARG A 275 -18.73 1.08 5.29
CA ARG A 275 -19.53 -0.14 5.12
C ARG A 275 -18.71 -1.41 4.87
N SER A 276 -17.39 -1.35 5.03
CA SER A 276 -16.54 -2.53 4.83
C SER A 276 -17.02 -3.71 5.68
N THR A 277 -16.85 -4.93 5.17
CA THR A 277 -17.14 -6.19 5.88
C THR A 277 -16.22 -6.32 7.09
N LYS A 278 -16.58 -5.62 8.17
CA LYS A 278 -15.89 -5.70 9.45
C LYS A 278 -16.39 -6.92 10.20
N LYS A 279 -15.49 -7.54 10.95
CA LYS A 279 -15.88 -8.47 12.01
C LYS A 279 -16.41 -7.64 13.17
N TYR A 280 -17.51 -8.09 13.77
CA TYR A 280 -18.16 -7.42 14.89
C TYR A 280 -18.07 -8.28 16.15
N VAL A 281 -18.03 -7.61 17.30
CA VAL A 281 -17.98 -8.24 18.62
C VAL A 281 -19.27 -7.92 19.36
N GLU A 282 -19.73 -8.86 20.18
CA GLU A 282 -20.86 -8.64 21.07
C GLU A 282 -20.39 -8.11 22.43
N PHE A 283 -21.12 -7.14 22.97
CA PHE A 283 -20.88 -6.57 24.29
C PHE A 283 -22.10 -6.76 25.16
N LEU A 284 -21.90 -7.11 26.42
CA LEU A 284 -22.90 -7.01 27.47
C LEU A 284 -23.18 -5.53 27.70
N ALA A 285 -24.39 -5.12 27.33
CA ALA A 285 -24.81 -3.72 27.32
C ALA A 285 -26.22 -3.56 27.88
N HIS A 286 -26.48 -2.37 28.41
CA HIS A 286 -27.80 -2.01 28.90
C HIS A 286 -28.67 -1.57 27.73
N ASP A 287 -29.52 -2.47 27.25
CA ASP A 287 -30.49 -2.20 26.19
C ASP A 287 -31.55 -1.22 26.71
N TRP A 288 -31.34 0.06 26.47
CA TRP A 288 -32.27 1.11 26.89
C TRP A 288 -33.62 1.03 26.19
N ARG A 289 -33.70 0.39 25.02
CA ARG A 289 -34.96 0.27 24.31
C ARG A 289 -35.87 -0.75 24.98
N ASN A 290 -35.32 -1.93 25.28
CA ASN A 290 -36.08 -3.04 25.86
C ASN A 290 -35.92 -3.14 27.38
N ASN A 291 -35.19 -2.21 27.99
CA ASN A 291 -34.93 -2.12 29.43
C ASN A 291 -34.40 -3.43 30.04
N ARG A 292 -33.38 -4.00 29.41
CA ARG A 292 -32.76 -5.28 29.83
C ARG A 292 -31.25 -5.27 29.65
N LEU A 293 -30.57 -6.14 30.38
CA LEU A 293 -29.17 -6.45 30.10
C LEU A 293 -29.14 -7.53 28.99
N ALA A 294 -28.41 -7.26 27.90
CA ALA A 294 -28.31 -8.18 26.78
C ALA A 294 -26.94 -8.08 26.11
N ASN A 295 -26.53 -9.16 25.43
CA ASN A 295 -25.41 -9.11 24.50
C ASN A 295 -25.88 -8.42 23.21
N ILE A 296 -25.25 -7.30 22.89
CA ILE A 296 -25.53 -6.50 21.71
C ILE A 296 -24.31 -6.55 20.80
N SER A 297 -24.52 -6.98 19.56
CA SER A 297 -23.48 -6.95 18.51
C SER A 297 -23.21 -5.52 18.06
N THR A 298 -21.94 -5.21 17.79
CA THR A 298 -21.55 -3.95 17.14
C THR A 298 -21.88 -3.90 15.64
N ASP A 299 -22.44 -4.97 15.07
CA ASP A 299 -22.91 -4.98 13.68
C ASP A 299 -23.96 -3.86 13.44
N PRO A 300 -23.82 -3.04 12.38
CA PRO A 300 -24.81 -2.04 11.97
C PRO A 300 -26.24 -2.57 11.89
N SER A 301 -26.42 -3.82 11.45
CA SER A 301 -27.73 -4.46 11.30
C SER A 301 -28.32 -4.97 12.63
N ALA A 302 -27.52 -5.06 13.70
CA ALA A 302 -27.93 -5.60 15.00
C ALA A 302 -28.48 -4.55 15.97
N SER A 303 -28.48 -3.28 15.60
CA SER A 303 -29.02 -2.16 16.41
C SER A 303 -29.87 -1.23 15.55
N THR A 304 -30.74 -0.44 16.17
CA THR A 304 -31.47 0.64 15.48
C THR A 304 -31.20 2.01 16.10
N ASN A 305 -31.53 3.07 15.36
CA ASN A 305 -31.53 4.44 15.85
C ASN A 305 -32.93 4.86 16.35
N TYR A 306 -33.02 6.04 16.96
CA TYR A 306 -34.28 6.56 17.52
C TYR A 306 -35.36 6.87 16.47
N PHE A 307 -34.99 6.95 15.19
CA PHE A 307 -35.89 7.31 14.09
C PHE A 307 -36.42 6.09 13.32
N GLN A 308 -35.81 4.91 13.49
CA GLN A 308 -36.13 3.67 12.76
C GLN A 308 -36.61 2.56 13.72
N THR A 309 -37.57 2.91 14.57
CA THR A 309 -38.07 2.02 15.63
C THR A 309 -39.28 1.21 15.22
N GLU A 310 -39.98 1.60 14.16
CA GLU A 310 -41.17 0.89 13.68
C GLU A 310 -40.81 -0.48 13.07
N GLY A 311 -41.52 -1.53 13.48
CA GLY A 311 -41.44 -2.85 12.86
C GLY A 311 -40.28 -3.76 13.30
N ASN A 312 -39.44 -3.36 14.26
CA ASN A 312 -38.38 -4.21 14.83
C ASN A 312 -38.27 -4.05 16.36
N THR A 313 -37.50 -4.90 17.04
CA THR A 313 -37.24 -4.84 18.51
C THR A 313 -35.75 -4.76 18.83
N LEU A 314 -34.93 -4.32 17.86
CA LEU A 314 -33.48 -4.19 18.00
C LEU A 314 -33.09 -3.15 19.07
N PRO A 315 -32.00 -3.36 19.82
CA PRO A 315 -31.53 -2.39 20.80
C PRO A 315 -31.16 -1.05 20.16
N PHE A 316 -31.18 0.03 20.94
CA PHE A 316 -30.68 1.32 20.47
C PHE A 316 -29.17 1.31 20.30
N GLU A 317 -28.67 1.94 19.25
CA GLU A 317 -27.23 2.07 19.00
C GLU A 317 -26.50 2.92 20.06
N LEU A 318 -27.23 3.77 20.79
CA LEU A 318 -26.75 4.51 21.97
C LEU A 318 -26.87 3.70 23.29
N SER A 319 -27.20 2.42 23.24
CA SER A 319 -27.17 1.57 24.44
C SER A 319 -25.73 1.51 24.98
N PRO A 320 -25.49 1.80 26.28
CA PRO A 320 -24.15 1.82 26.83
C PRO A 320 -23.68 0.41 27.23
N ALA A 321 -22.43 0.10 26.89
CA ALA A 321 -21.67 -1.01 27.45
C ALA A 321 -20.73 -0.48 28.55
N PHE A 322 -20.44 -1.32 29.55
CA PHE A 322 -19.64 -0.97 30.72
C PHE A 322 -18.38 -1.82 30.80
N PHE A 323 -17.30 -1.21 31.26
CA PHE A 323 -15.96 -1.76 31.22
C PHE A 323 -15.18 -1.42 32.48
N ALA A 324 -14.27 -2.31 32.86
CA ALA A 324 -13.30 -2.05 33.90
C ALA A 324 -12.35 -0.90 33.48
N PRO A 325 -11.94 0.00 34.40
CA PRO A 325 -11.16 1.20 34.07
C PRO A 325 -9.79 0.90 33.44
N GLU A 326 -9.26 -0.31 33.65
CA GLU A 326 -8.01 -0.82 33.09
C GLU A 326 -8.04 -0.90 31.56
N VAL A 327 -9.23 -0.90 30.93
CA VAL A 327 -9.38 -0.87 29.46
C VAL A 327 -8.61 0.31 28.84
N LEU A 328 -8.51 1.44 29.56
CA LEU A 328 -7.83 2.65 29.11
C LEU A 328 -6.32 2.64 29.39
N SER A 329 -5.82 1.73 30.22
CA SER A 329 -4.40 1.69 30.62
C SER A 329 -3.49 1.53 29.41
N LYS A 330 -3.84 0.64 28.47
CA LYS A 330 -3.14 0.44 27.19
C LYS A 330 -2.90 1.77 26.45
N TYR A 331 -3.95 2.59 26.34
CA TYR A 331 -3.89 3.85 25.59
C TYR A 331 -3.16 4.96 26.33
N LYS A 332 -3.17 4.94 27.67
CA LYS A 332 -2.42 5.90 28.50
C LYS A 332 -0.92 5.62 28.52
N THR A 333 -0.51 4.36 28.37
CA THR A 333 0.91 3.96 28.40
C THR A 333 1.67 4.37 27.14
N ASP A 334 1.03 4.32 25.97
CA ASP A 334 1.66 4.66 24.68
C ASP A 334 1.10 5.97 24.12
N SER A 335 1.60 7.10 24.65
CA SER A 335 1.22 8.45 24.23
C SER A 335 1.75 8.85 22.86
N GLN A 336 2.68 8.08 22.28
CA GLN A 336 3.16 8.31 20.91
C GLN A 336 2.22 7.73 19.86
N LYS A 337 1.49 6.66 20.21
CA LYS A 337 0.52 5.99 19.33
C LYS A 337 -0.92 6.46 19.57
N TYR A 338 -1.29 6.71 20.83
CA TYR A 338 -2.66 7.06 21.20
C TYR A 338 -2.74 8.47 21.77
N ALA A 339 -3.77 9.21 21.36
CA ALA A 339 -4.14 10.46 22.00
C ALA A 339 -5.41 10.24 22.83
N VAL A 340 -5.26 10.34 24.15
CA VAL A 340 -6.36 10.19 25.10
C VAL A 340 -6.84 11.58 25.53
N GLY A 341 -8.03 11.97 25.06
CA GLY A 341 -8.75 13.15 25.51
C GLY A 341 -9.70 12.84 26.67
N ALA A 342 -10.40 13.86 27.17
CA ALA A 342 -11.29 13.74 28.33
C ALA A 342 -12.45 12.73 28.15
N ARG A 343 -12.91 12.53 26.90
CA ARG A 343 -13.99 11.60 26.51
C ARG A 343 -13.75 10.98 25.13
N SER A 344 -12.48 10.90 24.73
CA SER A 344 -12.12 10.37 23.42
C SER A 344 -10.75 9.72 23.40
N VAL A 345 -10.57 8.71 22.55
CA VAL A 345 -9.29 8.06 22.26
C VAL A 345 -9.13 8.06 20.74
N SER A 346 -8.02 8.53 20.22
CA SER A 346 -7.65 8.32 18.82
C SER A 346 -6.33 7.59 18.68
N CYS A 347 -6.16 6.88 17.57
CA CYS A 347 -4.90 6.24 17.19
C CYS A 347 -4.45 6.82 15.86
N ARG A 348 -3.48 7.74 15.86
CA ARG A 348 -2.80 8.34 14.68
C ARG A 348 -3.67 8.60 13.43
N GLY A 349 -4.95 8.93 13.61
CA GLY A 349 -5.92 9.10 12.52
C GLY A 349 -6.49 7.80 11.92
N ALA A 350 -5.99 6.62 12.27
CA ALA A 350 -6.51 5.32 11.84
C ALA A 350 -7.93 5.07 12.38
N TRP A 351 -8.19 5.42 13.64
CA TRP A 351 -9.53 5.36 14.24
C TRP A 351 -9.69 6.34 15.40
N HIS A 352 -10.95 6.58 15.75
CA HIS A 352 -11.33 7.43 16.88
C HIS A 352 -12.53 6.83 17.62
N LEU A 353 -12.39 6.65 18.93
CA LEU A 353 -13.48 6.38 19.85
C LEU A 353 -13.88 7.69 20.52
N ARG A 354 -15.15 8.03 20.43
CA ARG A 354 -15.77 9.17 21.12
C ARG A 354 -16.74 8.67 22.18
N GLY A 355 -17.16 9.57 23.04
CA GLY A 355 -18.33 9.35 23.91
C GLY A 355 -18.06 8.52 25.15
N TYR A 356 -16.87 7.96 25.34
CA TYR A 356 -16.57 7.24 26.58
C TYR A 356 -16.53 8.20 27.78
N ASP A 357 -16.89 7.71 28.96
CA ASP A 357 -16.72 8.44 30.22
C ASP A 357 -16.62 7.47 31.40
N VAL A 358 -16.21 7.96 32.57
CA VAL A 358 -16.17 7.18 33.82
C VAL A 358 -17.40 7.52 34.66
N ASN A 359 -18.15 6.50 35.10
CA ASN A 359 -19.33 6.68 35.95
C ASN A 359 -18.98 6.76 37.44
N GLU A 360 -19.99 6.91 38.30
CA GLU A 360 -19.81 7.02 39.76
C GLU A 360 -19.30 5.74 40.45
N ALA A 361 -19.31 4.60 39.73
CA ALA A 361 -18.80 3.32 40.21
C ALA A 361 -17.41 3.00 39.62
N ASP A 362 -16.69 4.01 39.13
CA ASP A 362 -15.38 3.90 38.47
C ASP A 362 -15.36 2.99 37.23
N GLN A 363 -16.52 2.75 36.61
CA GLN A 363 -16.62 2.00 35.36
C GLN A 363 -16.51 2.95 34.17
N VAL A 364 -15.76 2.53 33.16
CA VAL A 364 -15.76 3.19 31.86
C VAL A 364 -17.01 2.73 31.11
N HIS A 365 -17.79 3.67 30.59
CA HIS A 365 -18.91 3.36 29.70
C HIS A 365 -18.66 3.91 28.30
N ALA A 366 -19.17 3.22 27.28
CA ALA A 366 -19.12 3.66 25.88
C ALA A 366 -20.36 3.14 25.12
N TYR A 367 -20.77 3.82 24.06
CA TYR A 367 -21.95 3.45 23.27
C TYR A 367 -21.62 2.41 22.20
N ILE A 368 -22.56 1.51 21.90
CA ILE A 368 -22.40 0.47 20.87
C ILE A 368 -22.04 1.08 19.50
N CYS A 369 -22.66 2.20 19.12
CA CYS A 369 -22.36 2.88 17.86
C CYS A 369 -20.91 3.39 17.77
N ASP A 370 -20.31 3.78 18.89
CA ASP A 370 -18.93 4.28 18.94
C ASP A 370 -17.94 3.10 18.95
N LEU A 371 -18.25 2.04 19.70
CA LEU A 371 -17.46 0.79 19.72
C LEU A 371 -17.43 0.10 18.35
N ARG A 372 -18.51 0.19 17.57
CA ARG A 372 -18.59 -0.30 16.17
C ARG A 372 -17.51 0.30 15.27
N ASN A 373 -17.09 1.53 15.52
CA ASN A 373 -16.13 2.22 14.68
C ASN A 373 -14.68 1.77 14.93
N LEU A 374 -14.43 1.07 16.05
CA LEU A 374 -13.13 0.52 16.37
C LEU A 374 -12.73 -0.64 15.43
N PRO A 375 -11.43 -0.82 15.13
CA PRO A 375 -10.93 -2.03 14.49
C PRO A 375 -11.25 -3.27 15.30
N TYR A 376 -11.36 -4.43 14.65
CA TYR A 376 -11.78 -5.68 15.30
C TYR A 376 -10.91 -6.06 16.51
N ARG A 377 -9.58 -5.88 16.43
CA ARG A 377 -8.67 -6.14 17.56
C ARG A 377 -8.92 -5.21 18.75
N GLU A 378 -9.28 -3.96 18.49
CA GLU A 378 -9.64 -3.02 19.55
C GLU A 378 -11.00 -3.40 20.13
N GLN A 379 -11.99 -3.80 19.33
CA GLN A 379 -13.26 -4.33 19.86
C GLN A 379 -13.04 -5.54 20.78
N LEU A 380 -12.15 -6.48 20.40
CA LEU A 380 -11.78 -7.62 21.26
C LEU A 380 -11.08 -7.18 22.56
N HIS A 381 -10.19 -6.19 22.49
CA HIS A 381 -9.56 -5.61 23.68
C HIS A 381 -10.63 -5.07 24.62
N TRP A 382 -11.55 -4.23 24.13
CA TRP A 382 -12.65 -3.71 24.94
C TRP A 382 -13.54 -4.82 25.49
N ALA A 383 -13.86 -5.85 24.70
CA ALA A 383 -14.69 -6.97 25.14
C ALA A 383 -14.05 -7.75 26.29
N SER A 384 -12.71 -7.84 26.34
CA SER A 384 -12.02 -8.52 27.44
C SER A 384 -12.16 -7.83 28.80
N PHE A 385 -12.51 -6.53 28.83
CA PHE A 385 -12.77 -5.75 30.05
C PHE A 385 -14.26 -5.48 30.27
N ASN A 386 -15.15 -6.06 29.46
CA ASN A 386 -16.59 -5.83 29.55
C ASN A 386 -17.17 -6.48 30.83
N GLU A 387 -17.89 -5.69 31.63
CA GLU A 387 -18.47 -6.13 32.90
C GLU A 387 -19.91 -5.64 33.07
N GLU A 388 -20.63 -6.22 34.03
CA GLU A 388 -21.99 -5.82 34.35
C GLU A 388 -22.05 -4.36 34.87
N PRO A 389 -23.11 -3.59 34.53
CA PRO A 389 -23.28 -2.24 35.03
C PRO A 389 -23.48 -2.23 36.56
N LYS A 390 -22.59 -1.56 37.27
CA LYS A 390 -22.70 -1.26 38.71
C LYS A 390 -23.42 0.07 38.94
N ALA A 391 -23.34 0.98 37.98
CA ALA A 391 -24.05 2.26 37.94
C ALA A 391 -24.46 2.61 36.50
N GLY A 392 -25.28 3.67 36.36
CA GLY A 392 -25.63 4.22 35.05
C GLY A 392 -24.46 4.93 34.36
N ILE A 393 -24.75 5.58 33.23
CA ILE A 393 -23.76 6.47 32.58
C ILE A 393 -23.45 7.68 33.47
N SER A 394 -22.29 8.30 33.26
CA SER A 394 -21.88 9.48 34.01
C SER A 394 -22.88 10.63 33.83
N ARG A 395 -23.09 11.44 34.89
CA ARG A 395 -23.95 12.63 34.81
C ARG A 395 -23.49 13.59 33.71
N ARG A 396 -22.18 13.73 33.56
CA ARG A 396 -21.55 14.53 32.50
C ARG A 396 -21.96 14.03 31.10
N ALA A 397 -21.88 12.73 30.86
CA ALA A 397 -22.29 12.12 29.59
C ALA A 397 -23.78 12.34 29.32
N PHE A 398 -24.63 12.15 30.33
CA PHE A 398 -26.06 12.36 30.18
C PHE A 398 -26.42 13.80 29.77
N LEU A 399 -25.80 14.80 30.41
CA LEU A 399 -26.04 16.22 30.11
C LEU A 399 -25.57 16.59 28.70
N SER A 400 -24.36 16.17 28.33
CA SER A 400 -23.76 16.57 27.05
C SER A 400 -24.31 15.79 25.86
N ASP A 401 -24.52 14.49 25.99
CA ASP A 401 -24.87 13.63 24.86
C ASP A 401 -26.38 13.62 24.57
N PHE A 402 -27.22 13.83 25.59
CA PHE A 402 -28.69 13.76 25.44
C PHE A 402 -29.42 15.08 25.65
N LYS A 403 -28.93 15.95 26.54
CA LYS A 403 -29.56 17.27 26.77
C LYS A 403 -28.93 18.41 25.98
N GLY A 404 -27.76 18.18 25.37
CA GLY A 404 -27.01 19.23 24.67
C GLY A 404 -26.51 20.35 25.60
N GLU A 405 -26.38 20.06 26.89
CA GLU A 405 -25.92 21.02 27.90
C GLU A 405 -24.40 20.90 28.10
N TRP A 406 -23.72 22.04 28.33
CA TRP A 406 -22.32 22.04 28.72
C TRP A 406 -22.19 21.54 30.15
N ALA A 407 -21.57 20.38 30.33
CA ALA A 407 -21.22 19.91 31.66
C ALA A 407 -20.04 20.75 32.20
N THR A 408 -20.32 21.70 33.09
CA THR A 408 -19.35 22.58 33.75
C THR A 408 -18.45 21.89 34.79
N GLN A 409 -18.31 20.56 34.74
CA GLN A 409 -17.33 19.86 35.57
C GLN A 409 -15.94 20.04 34.97
N ILE A 410 -15.27 21.09 35.44
CA ILE A 410 -13.85 21.35 35.23
C ILE A 410 -13.09 20.12 35.68
N ASP A 411 -12.39 19.47 34.75
CA ASP A 411 -11.38 18.47 35.05
C ASP A 411 -10.38 19.10 36.03
N PRO A 412 -10.13 18.54 37.22
CA PRO A 412 -9.19 19.09 38.18
C PRO A 412 -7.82 19.42 37.56
N LEU A 413 -7.40 18.64 36.55
CA LEU A 413 -6.20 18.88 35.75
C LEU A 413 -6.28 20.13 34.89
N GLN A 414 -7.42 20.43 34.26
CA GLN A 414 -7.62 21.67 33.50
C GLN A 414 -7.65 22.90 34.41
N SER A 415 -8.21 22.78 35.62
CA SER A 415 -8.16 23.85 36.61
C SER A 415 -6.71 24.22 36.93
N ILE A 416 -5.86 23.24 37.22
CA ILE A 416 -4.44 23.46 37.55
C ILE A 416 -3.66 24.08 36.37
N MET A 417 -3.88 23.59 35.14
CA MET A 417 -3.23 24.17 33.96
C MET A 417 -3.67 25.62 33.67
N SER A 418 -4.93 25.96 33.97
CA SER A 418 -5.43 27.33 33.80
C SER A 418 -4.85 28.30 34.85
N THR A 419 -4.59 27.82 36.06
CA THR A 419 -3.98 28.63 37.14
C THR A 419 -2.49 28.87 36.93
N LEU A 420 -1.79 27.97 36.24
CA LEU A 420 -0.36 28.11 35.91
C LEU A 420 -0.06 29.01 34.70
N ARG A 421 -1.09 29.43 33.95
CA ARG A 421 -0.99 30.35 32.80
C ARG A 421 -1.45 31.78 33.11
N GLY A 422 -1.82 32.06 34.37
CA GLY A 422 -2.27 33.37 34.86
C GLY A 422 -1.16 34.21 35.44
#